data_AF-B7CDI9-F1
#
_entry.id   AF-B7CDI9-F1
#
_cell.length_a   1.000
_cell.length_b   1.000
_cell.length_c   1.000
_cell.angle_alpha   90.00
_cell.angle_beta   90.00
_cell.angle_gamma   90.00
#
_symmetry.space_group_name_H-M   'P 1'
#
loop_
_entity.id
_entity.type
_entity.pdbx_description
1 polymer ?
#
loop_
_entity_poly.entity_id
_entity_poly.type
_entity_poly.pdbx_seq_one_letter_code
_entity_poly.pdbx_strand_id
1 'polypeptide(L)'
;MNYAIKKYLLAGLTMCLMLFTLIPNVHAMSVVKSFKYDYNTVLGYNTNYHDYYYANIPDYAVYMKQSKAKIGGGWNYTRYQVIKYYGSNGSILW
;
A
#
# COMPACT_ATOMS: atom_id res chain seq x y z
N MET A 1 -1.92 -39.93 36.35
CA MET A 1 -2.70 -39.11 35.39
C MET A 1 -3.37 -40.04 34.38
N ASN A 2 -4.70 -39.99 34.26
CA ASN A 2 -5.50 -40.89 33.41
C ASN A 2 -5.09 -40.77 31.93
N TYR A 3 -5.00 -41.89 31.22
CA TYR A 3 -4.65 -41.94 29.79
C TYR A 3 -5.58 -41.08 28.92
N ALA A 4 -6.87 -41.05 29.25
CA ALA A 4 -7.84 -40.20 28.56
C ALA A 4 -7.48 -38.71 28.68
N ILE A 5 -7.09 -38.26 29.88
CA ILE A 5 -6.70 -36.87 30.14
C ILE A 5 -5.46 -36.47 29.32
N LYS A 6 -4.46 -37.35 29.21
CA LYS A 6 -3.28 -37.11 28.37
C LYS A 6 -3.64 -36.95 26.89
N LYS A 7 -4.60 -37.75 26.40
CA LYS A 7 -5.07 -37.72 25.01
C LYS A 7 -5.78 -36.41 24.66
N TYR A 8 -6.68 -35.96 25.53
CA TYR A 8 -7.38 -34.68 25.34
C TYR A 8 -6.43 -33.48 25.42
N LEU A 9 -5.48 -33.51 26.36
CA LEU A 9 -4.48 -32.46 26.48
C LEU A 9 -3.61 -32.36 25.22
N LEU A 10 -3.18 -33.52 24.68
CA LEU A 10 -2.38 -33.58 23.46
C LEU A 10 -3.19 -33.11 22.24
N ALA A 11 -4.44 -33.55 22.10
CA ALA A 11 -5.32 -33.13 21.02
C ALA A 11 -5.58 -31.62 21.03
N GLY A 12 -5.89 -31.06 22.21
CA GLY A 12 -6.08 -29.61 22.39
C GLY A 12 -4.81 -28.81 22.06
N LEU A 13 -3.65 -29.27 22.55
CA LEU A 13 -2.36 -28.65 22.22
C LEU A 13 -2.09 -28.67 20.72
N THR A 14 -2.32 -29.82 20.06
CA THR A 14 -2.10 -29.94 18.61
C THR A 14 -3.05 -29.05 17.80
N MET A 15 -4.31 -28.92 18.22
CA MET A 15 -5.28 -28.03 17.57
C MET A 15 -4.87 -26.56 17.72
N CYS A 16 -4.43 -26.15 18.92
CA CYS A 16 -3.91 -24.81 19.16
C CYS A 16 -2.68 -24.50 18.30
N LEU A 17 -1.75 -25.45 18.14
CA LEU A 17 -0.55 -25.26 17.32
C LEU A 17 -0.88 -25.15 15.82
N MET A 18 -1.85 -25.92 15.32
CA MET A 18 -2.29 -25.86 13.92
C MET A 18 -2.99 -24.55 13.56
N LEU A 19 -3.63 -23.88 14.53
CA LEU A 19 -4.26 -22.57 14.31
C LEU A 19 -3.22 -21.47 13.97
N PHE A 20 -1.99 -21.57 14.48
CA PHE A 20 -0.93 -20.60 14.17
C PHE A 20 -0.32 -20.79 12.78
N THR A 21 -0.42 -21.97 12.17
CA THR A 21 0.08 -22.23 10.80
C THR A 21 -0.87 -21.75 9.70
N LEU A 22 -2.11 -21.37 10.05
CA LEU A 22 -3.14 -20.92 9.11
C LEU A 22 -3.18 -19.41 8.93
N ILE A 23 -2.32 -18.65 9.61
CA ILE A 23 -2.27 -17.19 9.45
C ILE A 23 -1.53 -16.89 8.14
N PRO A 24 -2.18 -16.32 7.12
CA PRO A 24 -1.48 -15.94 5.90
C PRO A 24 -0.42 -14.89 6.24
N ASN A 25 0.79 -15.02 5.68
CA ASN A 25 1.81 -13.99 5.78
C ASN A 25 1.31 -12.74 5.04
N VAL A 26 0.80 -11.76 5.78
CA VAL A 26 0.45 -10.46 5.22
C VAL A 26 1.73 -9.65 5.14
N HIS A 27 2.34 -9.64 3.96
CA HIS A 27 3.46 -8.78 3.65
C HIS A 27 2.95 -7.42 3.17
N ALA A 28 3.64 -6.37 3.60
CA ALA A 28 3.37 -5.01 3.18
C ALA A 28 4.61 -4.42 2.49
N MET A 29 4.37 -3.62 1.45
CA MET A 29 5.39 -2.87 0.75
C MET A 29 5.07 -1.38 0.78
N SER A 30 6.12 -0.54 0.86
CA SER A 30 5.99 0.91 0.81
C SER A 30 5.93 1.38 -0.64
N VAL A 31 4.91 2.18 -0.98
CA VAL A 31 4.72 2.75 -2.32
C VAL A 31 4.47 4.25 -2.26
N VAL A 32 4.78 4.95 -3.36
CA VAL A 32 4.42 6.37 -3.51
C VAL A 32 2.92 6.51 -3.71
N LYS A 33 2.24 7.14 -2.76
CA LYS A 33 0.80 7.39 -2.81
C LYS A 33 0.47 8.72 -3.49
N SER A 34 1.23 9.76 -3.18
CA SER A 34 1.08 11.05 -3.84
C SER A 34 2.39 11.80 -3.87
N PHE A 35 2.49 12.75 -4.80
CA PHE A 35 3.58 13.70 -4.90
C PHE A 35 3.11 14.93 -5.66
N LYS A 36 3.91 15.99 -5.62
CA LYS A 36 3.71 17.21 -6.39
C LYS A 36 4.87 17.42 -7.34
N TYR A 37 4.60 18.09 -8.45
CA TYR A 37 5.63 18.56 -9.37
C TYR A 37 5.19 19.86 -10.03
N ASP A 38 6.17 20.59 -10.55
CA ASP A 38 5.97 21.86 -11.24
C ASP A 38 6.23 21.69 -12.73
N TYR A 39 5.20 21.86 -13.56
CA TYR A 39 5.39 21.98 -15.01
C TYR A 39 5.89 23.38 -15.33
N ASN A 40 7.14 23.49 -15.78
CA ASN A 40 7.74 24.76 -16.16
C ASN A 40 7.14 25.20 -17.50
N THR A 41 6.40 26.31 -17.51
CA THR A 41 5.69 26.79 -18.69
C THR A 41 6.59 27.48 -19.70
N VAL A 42 7.80 27.90 -19.29
CA VAL A 42 8.81 28.51 -20.16
C VAL A 42 9.63 27.44 -20.85
N LEU A 43 10.04 26.41 -20.12
CA LEU A 43 10.92 25.34 -20.61
C LEU A 43 10.16 24.14 -21.19
N GLY A 44 8.89 23.98 -20.87
CA GLY A 44 8.02 22.93 -21.42
C GLY A 44 8.22 21.53 -20.82
N TYR A 45 8.77 21.42 -19.61
CA TYR A 45 8.97 20.11 -18.95
C TYR A 45 8.71 20.14 -17.44
N ASN A 46 8.53 18.95 -16.87
CA ASN A 46 8.27 18.76 -15.44
C ASN A 46 9.55 18.94 -14.62
N THR A 47 9.46 19.70 -13.55
CA THR A 47 10.54 20.06 -12.64
C THR A 47 10.08 19.96 -11.19
N ASN A 48 11.04 20.06 -10.27
CA ASN A 48 10.77 20.22 -8.84
C ASN A 48 9.76 19.21 -8.28
N TYR A 49 10.11 17.93 -8.28
CA TYR A 49 9.28 16.89 -7.67
C TYR A 49 9.47 16.90 -6.14
N HIS A 50 8.38 17.01 -5.38
CA HIS A 50 8.42 17.17 -3.93
C HIS A 50 7.13 16.68 -3.25
N ASP A 51 7.07 16.78 -1.92
CA ASP A 51 5.95 16.36 -1.08
C ASP A 51 5.51 14.91 -1.33
N TYR A 52 6.50 14.01 -1.45
CA TYR A 52 6.23 12.59 -1.59
C TYR A 52 5.59 12.04 -0.32
N TYR A 53 4.40 11.48 -0.48
CA TYR A 53 3.73 10.72 0.57
C TYR A 53 3.78 9.24 0.20
N TYR A 54 4.24 8.43 1.16
CA TYR A 54 4.34 6.98 1.01
C TYR A 54 3.28 6.30 1.86
N ALA A 55 2.75 5.19 1.35
CA ALA A 55 1.81 4.35 2.08
C ALA A 55 2.27 2.89 2.00
N ASN A 56 2.07 2.16 3.10
CA ASN A 56 2.27 0.72 3.10
C ASN A 56 1.00 0.06 2.57
N ILE A 57 1.14 -0.75 1.53
CA ILE A 57 0.06 -1.53 0.94
C ILE A 57 0.41 -3.03 1.00
N PRO A 58 -0.57 -3.93 0.93
CA PRO A 58 -0.28 -5.35 0.77
C PRO A 58 0.60 -5.58 -0.46
N ASP A 59 1.57 -6.49 -0.37
CA ASP A 59 2.53 -6.78 -1.44
C ASP A 59 1.91 -7.34 -2.73
N TYR A 60 0.70 -7.92 -2.62
CA TYR A 60 -0.08 -8.37 -3.78
C TYR A 60 -0.84 -7.23 -4.50
N ALA A 61 -0.86 -6.02 -3.94
CA ALA A 61 -1.56 -4.90 -4.55
C ALA A 61 -0.72 -4.26 -5.67
N VAL A 62 -1.37 -3.93 -6.79
CA VAL A 62 -0.73 -3.40 -8.00
C VAL A 62 -1.20 -1.98 -8.29
N TYR A 63 -0.39 -1.23 -9.01
CA TYR A 63 -0.78 0.08 -9.53
C TYR A 63 -1.95 -0.08 -10.52
N MET A 64 -3.01 0.69 -10.33
CA MET A 64 -4.18 0.67 -11.21
C MET A 64 -4.24 1.91 -12.11
N LYS A 65 -4.17 3.09 -11.51
CA LYS A 65 -4.32 4.37 -12.19
C LYS A 65 -3.79 5.52 -11.35
N GLN A 66 -3.79 6.71 -11.92
CA GLN A 66 -3.51 7.94 -11.18
C GLN A 66 -4.48 9.05 -11.57
N SER A 67 -4.73 9.96 -10.64
CA SER A 67 -5.37 11.25 -10.91
C SER A 67 -4.31 12.35 -10.85
N LYS A 68 -4.53 13.41 -11.64
CA LYS A 68 -3.69 14.58 -11.66
C LYS A 68 -4.57 15.83 -11.60
N ALA A 69 -4.30 16.71 -10.65
CA ALA A 69 -5.00 17.96 -10.49
C ALA A 69 -4.02 19.14 -10.48
N LYS A 70 -4.38 20.24 -11.13
CA LYS A 70 -3.68 21.53 -10.95
C LYS A 70 -4.06 22.07 -9.58
N ILE A 71 -3.07 22.32 -8.73
CA ILE A 71 -3.28 22.78 -7.35
C ILE A 71 -2.66 24.16 -7.09
N GLY A 72 -1.99 24.74 -8.09
CA GLY A 72 -1.40 26.06 -7.97
C GLY A 72 -0.51 26.40 -9.16
N GLY A 73 0.34 27.39 -8.97
CA GLY A 73 1.31 27.83 -9.94
C GLY A 73 1.91 29.17 -9.55
N GLY A 74 2.87 29.61 -10.34
CA GLY A 74 3.50 30.92 -10.27
C GLY A 74 3.77 31.46 -11.66
N TRP A 75 4.65 32.45 -11.73
CA TRP A 75 4.95 33.13 -12.99
C TRP A 75 5.48 32.18 -14.09
N ASN A 76 6.33 31.21 -13.75
CA ASN A 76 6.96 30.29 -14.72
C ASN A 76 6.58 28.81 -14.53
N TYR A 77 5.57 28.49 -13.71
CA TYR A 77 5.18 27.11 -13.50
C TYR A 77 3.70 26.91 -13.16
N THR A 78 3.19 25.75 -13.53
CA THR A 78 1.91 25.22 -13.02
C THR A 78 2.20 24.04 -12.11
N ARG A 79 1.69 24.08 -10.87
CA ARG A 79 1.86 22.98 -9.92
C ARG A 79 0.76 21.95 -10.06
N TYR A 80 1.16 20.70 -10.16
CA TYR A 80 0.26 19.56 -10.19
C TYR A 80 0.48 18.67 -8.98
N GLN A 81 -0.62 18.13 -8.45
CA GLN A 81 -0.61 17.02 -7.50
C GLN A 81 -1.03 15.75 -8.23
N VAL A 82 -0.25 14.69 -8.02
CA VAL A 82 -0.55 13.36 -8.53
C VAL A 82 -0.93 12.46 -7.36
N ILE A 83 -2.02 11.73 -7.51
CA ILE A 83 -2.45 10.70 -6.56
C ILE A 83 -2.47 9.37 -7.33
N LYS A 84 -1.71 8.40 -6.83
CA LYS A 84 -1.68 7.04 -7.37
C LYS A 84 -2.68 6.16 -6.64
N TYR A 85 -3.36 5.29 -7.36
CA TYR A 85 -4.31 4.33 -6.82
C TYR A 85 -3.79 2.92 -7.01
N TYR A 86 -3.83 2.16 -5.92
CA TYR A 86 -3.38 0.78 -5.87
C TYR A 86 -4.54 -0.12 -5.47
N GLY A 87 -4.54 -1.34 -6.00
CA GLY A 87 -5.62 -2.27 -5.75
C GLY A 87 -5.29 -3.69 -6.14
N SER A 88 -6.26 -4.58 -5.95
CA SER A 88 -6.18 -5.99 -6.30
C SER A 88 -7.57 -6.49 -6.68
N ASN A 89 -7.65 -7.45 -7.59
CA ASN A 89 -8.91 -8.07 -8.03
C ASN A 89 -10.00 -7.04 -8.42
N GLY A 90 -9.59 -5.99 -9.14
CA GLY A 90 -10.49 -4.95 -9.65
C GLY A 90 -11.00 -3.96 -8.60
N SER A 91 -10.63 -4.10 -7.33
CA SER A 91 -11.00 -3.18 -6.25
C SER A 91 -9.83 -2.25 -5.90
N ILE A 92 -10.13 -0.96 -5.83
CA ILE A 92 -9.18 0.04 -5.31
C ILE A 92 -9.11 -0.15 -3.80
N LEU A 93 -7.91 -0.38 -3.29
CA LEU A 93 -7.67 -0.47 -1.86
C LEU A 93 -7.41 0.92 -1.28
N TRP A 94 -6.71 1.77 -2.04
CA TRP A 94 -6.29 3.10 -1.61
C TRP A 94 -6.21 4.06 -2.79
#